data_AF-A0A085FKB7-F1
#
_entry.id   AF-A0A085FKB7-F1
#
_cell.length_a   1.000
_cell.length_b   1.000
_cell.length_c   1.000
_cell.angle_alpha   90.00
_cell.angle_beta   90.00
_cell.angle_gamma   90.00
#
_symmetry.space_group_name_H-M   'P 1'
#
loop_
_entity.id
_entity.type
_entity.pdbx_description
1 polymer ?
#
loop_
_entity_poly.entity_id
_entity_poly.type
_entity_poly.pdbx_seq_one_letter_code
_entity_poly.pdbx_strand_id
1 'polypeptide(L)'
;MFSLDDFAQLQFLEGRWKGVAPYGKEFFEEYTRPEPAVFQSHRFPDSAFTGHTDGATISLKDGEVISQWGEYTWKASSIGADSAAFEPVNAPSQFVWRRVDDATLEARQHWTADGKAQEFTLQLTKLN
;
A
#
# COMPACT_ATOMS: atom_id res chain seq x y z
N MET A 1 -15.93 11.88 3.99
CA MET A 1 -16.16 11.32 2.65
C MET A 1 -15.01 11.79 1.79
N PHE A 2 -14.37 10.89 1.05
CA PHE A 2 -13.25 11.21 0.16
C PHE A 2 -13.75 11.68 -1.21
N SER A 3 -13.03 12.61 -1.81
CA SER A 3 -13.18 13.06 -3.19
C SER A 3 -12.14 12.41 -4.11
N LEU A 4 -12.28 12.64 -5.42
CA LEU A 4 -11.23 12.27 -6.40
C LEU A 4 -9.91 13.00 -6.13
N ASP A 5 -9.95 14.23 -5.62
CA ASP A 5 -8.76 15.01 -5.31
C ASP A 5 -8.05 14.45 -4.08
N ASP A 6 -8.79 14.03 -3.05
CA ASP A 6 -8.22 13.31 -1.90
C ASP A 6 -7.58 12.00 -2.36
N PHE A 7 -8.28 11.22 -3.19
CA PHE A 7 -7.78 9.96 -3.73
C PHE A 7 -6.54 10.14 -4.61
N ALA A 8 -6.47 11.25 -5.37
CA ALA A 8 -5.32 11.57 -6.20
C ALA A 8 -4.02 11.77 -5.40
N GLN A 9 -4.12 12.09 -4.10
CA GLN A 9 -2.94 12.22 -3.25
C GLN A 9 -2.18 10.89 -3.08
N LEU A 10 -2.79 9.73 -3.37
CA LEU A 10 -2.10 8.43 -3.41
C LEU A 10 -1.01 8.32 -4.49
N GLN A 11 -0.89 9.31 -5.40
CA GLN A 11 0.11 9.32 -6.47
C GLN A 11 1.56 9.18 -5.98
N PHE A 12 1.84 9.46 -4.70
CA PHE A 12 3.17 9.24 -4.13
C PHE A 12 3.59 7.75 -4.16
N LEU A 13 2.62 6.83 -4.26
CA LEU A 13 2.86 5.40 -4.39
C LEU A 13 3.34 5.01 -5.79
N GLU A 14 3.04 5.79 -6.84
CA GLU A 14 3.27 5.38 -8.23
C GLU A 14 4.76 5.11 -8.51
N GLY A 15 5.00 3.97 -9.16
CA GLY A 15 6.30 3.53 -9.58
C GLY A 15 6.62 2.09 -9.19
N ARG A 16 7.88 1.73 -9.43
CA ARG A 16 8.44 0.43 -9.11
C ARG A 16 9.29 0.52 -7.86
N TRP A 17 9.15 -0.47 -7.01
CA TRP A 17 9.72 -0.46 -5.68
C TRP A 17 10.35 -1.81 -5.37
N LYS A 18 11.43 -1.77 -4.59
CA LYS A 18 12.07 -2.93 -3.99
C LYS A 18 11.96 -2.85 -2.48
N GLY A 19 11.37 -3.86 -1.87
CA GLY A 19 11.34 -4.01 -0.42
C GLY A 19 12.20 -5.17 0.06
N VAL A 20 12.52 -5.16 1.35
CA VAL A 20 13.24 -6.26 2.02
C VAL A 20 12.37 -6.78 3.17
N ALA A 21 11.97 -8.05 3.10
CA ALA A 21 11.20 -8.71 4.16
C ALA A 21 12.08 -8.96 5.41
N PRO A 22 11.50 -9.22 6.60
CA PRO A 22 12.24 -9.47 7.85
C PRO A 22 13.38 -10.50 7.77
N TYR A 23 13.32 -11.45 6.85
CA TYR A 23 14.33 -12.49 6.64
C TYR A 23 15.37 -12.14 5.55
N GLY A 24 15.43 -10.88 5.11
CA GLY A 24 16.35 -10.42 4.07
C GLY A 24 15.90 -10.77 2.65
N LYS A 25 14.76 -11.43 2.48
CA LYS A 25 14.22 -11.75 1.15
C LYS A 25 13.73 -10.47 0.47
N GLU A 26 14.29 -10.18 -0.69
CA GLU A 26 13.81 -9.08 -1.54
C GLU A 26 12.45 -9.42 -2.15
N PHE A 27 11.63 -8.41 -2.31
CA PHE A 27 10.40 -8.46 -3.09
C PHE A 27 10.25 -7.17 -3.90
N PHE A 28 9.48 -7.24 -4.98
CA PHE A 28 9.32 -6.14 -5.92
C PHE A 28 7.85 -5.81 -6.06
N GLU A 29 7.52 -4.52 -6.12
CA GLU A 29 6.15 -4.06 -6.30
C GLU A 29 6.07 -2.96 -7.34
N GLU A 30 4.99 -2.95 -8.11
CA GLU A 30 4.64 -1.87 -9.03
C GLU A 30 3.28 -1.30 -8.64
N TYR A 31 3.21 0.01 -8.48
CA TYR A 31 1.97 0.74 -8.25
C TYR A 31 1.64 1.57 -9.47
N THR A 32 0.43 1.41 -9.98
CA THR A 32 -0.09 2.14 -11.13
C THR A 32 -1.46 2.72 -10.82
N ARG A 33 -1.82 3.79 -11.54
CA ARG A 33 -3.15 4.39 -11.50
C ARG A 33 -3.80 4.25 -12.88
N PRO A 34 -4.40 3.08 -13.20
CA PRO A 34 -5.00 2.85 -14.52
C PRO A 34 -6.21 3.76 -14.78
N GLU A 35 -6.91 4.20 -13.73
CA GLU A 35 -8.08 5.06 -13.82
C GLU A 35 -8.09 6.10 -12.70
N PRO A 36 -8.78 7.25 -12.86
CA PRO A 36 -8.80 8.29 -11.82
C PRO A 36 -9.25 7.82 -10.44
N ALA A 37 -10.15 6.82 -10.36
CA ALA A 37 -10.68 6.27 -9.12
C ALA A 37 -10.09 4.91 -8.72
N VAL A 38 -9.02 4.47 -9.40
CA VAL A 38 -8.42 3.14 -9.19
C VAL A 38 -6.90 3.21 -9.12
N PHE A 39 -6.34 2.64 -8.07
CA PHE A 39 -4.92 2.30 -7.94
C PHE A 39 -4.78 0.78 -7.92
N GLN A 40 -3.72 0.28 -8.54
CA GLN A 40 -3.36 -1.12 -8.52
C GLN A 40 -1.94 -1.27 -8.02
N SER A 41 -1.72 -2.26 -7.16
CA SER A 41 -0.39 -2.77 -6.85
C SER A 41 -0.25 -4.17 -7.39
N HIS A 42 0.94 -4.50 -7.88
CA HIS A 42 1.32 -5.85 -8.29
C HIS A 42 2.63 -6.20 -7.62
N ARG A 43 2.76 -7.42 -7.12
CA ARG A 43 4.00 -7.95 -6.54
C ARG A 43 4.66 -8.94 -7.48
N PHE A 44 5.97 -8.84 -7.60
CA PHE A 44 6.78 -9.59 -8.53
C PHE A 44 7.87 -10.39 -7.81
N PRO A 45 8.25 -11.57 -8.35
CA PRO A 45 9.29 -12.40 -7.76
C PRO A 45 10.70 -11.84 -7.97
N ASP A 46 10.88 -10.99 -8.98
CA ASP A 46 12.17 -10.44 -9.39
C ASP A 46 12.07 -9.01 -9.93
N SER A 47 13.23 -8.40 -10.16
CA SER A 47 13.37 -7.03 -10.67
C SER A 47 13.08 -6.88 -12.16
N ALA A 48 12.75 -7.96 -12.88
CA ALA A 48 12.35 -7.88 -14.28
C ALA A 48 10.87 -7.51 -14.43
N PHE A 49 10.08 -7.55 -13.35
CA PHE A 49 8.65 -7.23 -13.34
C PHE A 49 7.84 -8.09 -14.33
N THR A 50 8.25 -9.35 -14.54
CA THR A 50 7.57 -10.30 -15.40
C THR A 50 6.81 -11.34 -14.60
N GLY A 51 5.50 -11.48 -14.85
CA GLY A 51 4.64 -12.42 -14.13
C GLY A 51 4.40 -11.97 -12.68
N HIS A 52 3.31 -11.23 -12.46
CA HIS A 52 2.92 -10.85 -11.09
C HIS A 52 2.40 -12.07 -10.33
N THR A 53 2.58 -12.05 -9.01
CA THR A 53 2.21 -13.14 -8.10
C THR A 53 0.90 -12.86 -7.40
N ASP A 54 0.75 -11.64 -6.89
CA ASP A 54 -0.45 -11.11 -6.25
C ASP A 54 -0.42 -9.57 -6.31
N GLY A 55 -1.40 -8.91 -5.68
CA GLY A 55 -1.55 -7.47 -5.74
C GLY A 55 -2.77 -6.96 -5.00
N ALA A 56 -2.86 -5.64 -4.87
CA ALA A 56 -4.00 -4.97 -4.29
C ALA A 56 -4.70 -4.06 -5.31
N THR A 57 -6.01 -3.92 -5.18
CA THR A 57 -6.76 -2.86 -5.84
C THR A 57 -7.28 -1.89 -4.80
N ILE A 58 -6.94 -0.61 -4.96
CA ILE A 58 -7.46 0.49 -4.13
C ILE A 58 -8.45 1.27 -4.99
N SER A 59 -9.70 1.37 -4.58
CA SER A 59 -10.75 2.02 -5.37
C SER A 59 -11.50 3.07 -4.56
N LEU A 60 -11.87 4.18 -5.21
CA LEU A 60 -12.79 5.17 -4.67
C LEU A 60 -14.21 4.88 -5.18
N LYS A 61 -15.15 4.62 -4.28
CA LYS A 61 -16.57 4.41 -4.60
C LYS A 61 -17.47 5.01 -3.53
N ASP A 62 -18.46 5.78 -3.96
CA ASP A 62 -19.45 6.42 -3.07
C ASP A 62 -18.78 7.22 -1.92
N GLY A 63 -17.61 7.79 -2.21
CA GLY A 63 -16.84 8.59 -1.26
C GLY A 63 -16.09 7.79 -0.19
N GLU A 64 -15.96 6.47 -0.38
CA GLU A 64 -15.13 5.57 0.42
C GLU A 64 -13.96 5.06 -0.42
N VAL A 65 -12.80 4.93 0.22
CA VAL A 65 -11.60 4.35 -0.41
C VAL A 65 -11.36 2.97 0.19
N ILE A 66 -11.42 1.94 -0.65
CA ILE A 66 -11.32 0.53 -0.25
C ILE A 66 -10.09 -0.08 -0.90
N SER A 67 -9.23 -0.70 -0.10
CA SER A 67 -8.11 -1.53 -0.57
C SER A 67 -8.46 -3.00 -0.42
N GLN A 68 -8.23 -3.80 -1.45
CA GLN A 68 -8.48 -5.25 -1.45
C GLN A 68 -7.24 -6.00 -1.92
N TRP A 69 -6.80 -7.00 -1.15
CA TRP A 69 -5.73 -7.94 -1.51
C TRP A 69 -6.19 -9.36 -1.16
N GLY A 70 -6.44 -10.18 -2.18
CA GLY A 70 -7.04 -11.50 -1.99
C GLY A 70 -8.40 -11.40 -1.30
N GLU A 71 -8.55 -12.06 -0.16
CA GLU A 71 -9.78 -12.00 0.66
C GLU A 71 -9.82 -10.83 1.66
N TYR A 72 -8.70 -10.14 1.85
CA TYR A 72 -8.57 -9.07 2.83
C TYR A 72 -8.99 -7.71 2.26
N THR A 73 -9.71 -6.96 3.09
CA THR A 73 -10.24 -5.64 2.77
C THR A 73 -9.88 -4.66 3.89
N TRP A 74 -9.46 -3.47 3.46
CA TRP A 74 -9.24 -2.32 4.32
C TRP A 74 -10.02 -1.11 3.80
N LYS A 75 -10.34 -0.19 4.71
CA LYS A 75 -10.97 1.09 4.41
C LYS A 75 -10.04 2.23 4.81
N ALA A 76 -9.84 3.21 3.94
CA ALA A 76 -9.01 4.35 4.28
C ALA A 76 -9.63 5.15 5.44
N SER A 77 -8.82 5.46 6.46
CA SER A 77 -9.15 6.41 7.54
C SER A 77 -8.58 7.80 7.28
N SER A 78 -7.47 7.90 6.53
CA SER A 78 -6.90 9.18 6.10
C SER A 78 -6.08 9.02 4.82
N ILE A 79 -6.07 10.08 4.01
CA ILE A 79 -5.23 10.20 2.82
C ILE A 79 -4.68 11.63 2.80
N GLY A 80 -3.37 11.76 2.60
CA GLY A 80 -2.66 13.02 2.49
C GLY A 80 -1.48 12.89 1.52
N ALA A 81 -0.78 14.01 1.29
CA ALA A 81 0.24 14.12 0.25
C ALA A 81 1.43 13.16 0.45
N ASP A 82 1.74 12.83 1.70
CA ASP A 82 2.89 12.00 2.08
C ASP A 82 2.48 10.77 2.90
N SER A 83 1.19 10.53 3.13
CA SER A 83 0.75 9.37 3.91
C SER A 83 -0.70 8.98 3.65
N ALA A 84 -0.99 7.69 3.76
CA ALA A 84 -2.35 7.17 3.74
C ALA A 84 -2.50 6.03 4.75
N ALA A 85 -3.56 6.07 5.56
CA ALA A 85 -3.86 5.06 6.57
C ALA A 85 -5.13 4.29 6.22
N PHE A 86 -5.09 2.97 6.44
CA PHE A 86 -6.12 2.01 6.09
C PHE A 86 -6.44 1.12 7.29
N GLU A 87 -7.69 1.18 7.74
CA GLU A 87 -8.22 0.36 8.83
C GLU A 87 -8.69 -0.99 8.32
N PRO A 88 -8.49 -2.08 9.08
CA PRO A 88 -8.97 -3.39 8.68
C PRO A 88 -10.50 -3.45 8.70
N VAL A 89 -11.10 -3.95 7.62
CA VAL A 89 -12.51 -4.38 7.61
C VAL A 89 -12.59 -5.87 7.95
N ASN A 90 -11.76 -6.68 7.28
CA ASN A 90 -11.59 -8.11 7.53
C ASN A 90 -10.13 -8.54 7.34
N ALA A 91 -9.19 -7.66 7.68
CA ALA A 91 -7.76 -7.88 7.57
C ALA A 91 -7.09 -8.01 8.96
N PRO A 92 -5.90 -8.63 9.07
CA PRO A 92 -5.27 -8.90 10.37
C PRO A 92 -4.64 -7.66 11.02
N SER A 93 -4.38 -6.60 10.26
CA SER A 93 -3.65 -5.42 10.70
C SER A 93 -4.17 -4.15 10.03
N GLN A 94 -4.03 -3.02 10.72
CA GLN A 94 -4.07 -1.69 10.11
C GLN A 94 -2.78 -1.49 9.31
N PHE A 95 -2.88 -0.72 8.23
CA PHE A 95 -1.75 -0.42 7.39
C PHE A 95 -1.62 1.08 7.07
N VAL A 96 -0.41 1.61 7.15
CA VAL A 96 -0.09 3.01 6.86
C VAL A 96 1.05 3.07 5.86
N TRP A 97 0.79 3.71 4.73
CA TRP A 97 1.81 4.16 3.80
C TRP A 97 2.34 5.52 4.21
N ARG A 98 3.65 5.70 4.07
CA ARG A 98 4.31 6.99 4.24
C ARG A 98 5.39 7.18 3.19
N ARG A 99 5.42 8.36 2.56
CA ARG A 99 6.55 8.85 1.80
C ARG A 99 7.61 9.41 2.75
N VAL A 100 8.83 8.90 2.65
CA VAL A 100 9.97 9.42 3.40
C VAL A 100 10.69 10.46 2.56
N ASP A 101 10.97 10.12 1.30
CA ASP A 101 11.53 11.00 0.27
C ASP A 101 11.11 10.50 -1.12
N ASP A 102 11.66 11.07 -2.19
CA ASP A 102 11.32 10.73 -3.58
C ASP A 102 11.68 9.28 -3.97
N ALA A 103 12.63 8.68 -3.26
CA ALA A 103 13.15 7.34 -3.53
C ALA A 103 12.75 6.32 -2.45
N THR A 104 12.01 6.73 -1.42
CA THR A 104 11.76 5.90 -0.24
C THR A 104 10.31 5.96 0.24
N LEU A 105 9.69 4.79 0.35
CA LEU A 105 8.42 4.59 1.05
C LEU A 105 8.61 3.76 2.32
N GLU A 106 7.73 3.98 3.28
CA GLU A 106 7.51 3.12 4.42
C GLU A 106 6.10 2.55 4.39
N ALA A 107 6.01 1.25 4.68
CA ALA A 107 4.82 0.44 4.82
C ALA A 107 4.75 -0.02 6.28
N ARG A 108 3.92 0.62 7.09
CA ARG A 108 3.80 0.36 8.53
C ARG A 108 2.54 -0.44 8.84
N GLN A 109 2.68 -1.59 9.46
CA GLN A 109 1.57 -2.44 9.90
C GLN A 109 1.41 -2.35 11.42
N HIS A 110 0.17 -2.22 11.87
CA HIS A 110 -0.20 -2.16 13.29
C HIS A 110 -1.21 -3.27 13.56
N TRP A 111 -0.96 -4.09 14.58
CA TRP A 111 -1.91 -5.14 14.99
C TRP A 111 -1.88 -5.34 16.50
N THR A 112 -2.84 -6.11 17.01
CA THR A 112 -2.83 -6.52 18.43
C THR A 112 -2.54 -8.01 18.51
N ALA A 113 -1.56 -8.39 19.34
CA ALA A 113 -1.26 -9.77 19.69
C ALA A 113 -1.14 -9.89 21.20
N ASP A 114 -1.79 -10.89 21.80
CA ASP A 114 -1.80 -11.12 23.26
C ASP A 114 -2.20 -9.88 24.08
N GLY A 115 -3.18 -9.12 23.57
CA GLY A 115 -3.66 -7.88 24.21
C GLY A 115 -2.66 -6.71 24.16
N LYS A 116 -1.56 -6.85 23.40
CA LYS A 116 -0.53 -5.82 23.24
C LYS A 116 -0.50 -5.32 21.81
N ALA A 117 -0.37 -4.00 21.66
CA ALA A 117 -0.09 -3.40 20.37
C ALA A 117 1.28 -3.87 19.85
N GLN A 118 1.29 -4.24 18.58
CA GLN A 118 2.46 -4.66 17.83
C GLN A 118 2.56 -3.80 16.57
N GLU A 119 3.79 -3.66 16.09
CA GLU A 119 4.06 -2.85 14.93
C GLU A 119 5.25 -3.37 14.15
N PHE A 120 5.19 -3.21 12.83
CA PHE A 120 6.29 -3.49 11.94
C PHE A 120 6.34 -2.47 10.81
N THR A 121 7.53 -2.01 10.45
CA THR A 121 7.74 -1.07 9.34
C THR A 121 8.63 -1.73 8.29
N LEU A 122 8.15 -1.74 7.06
CA LEU A 122 8.89 -2.12 5.86
C LEU A 122 9.32 -0.87 5.12
N GLN A 123 10.58 -0.81 4.70
CA GLN A 123 11.08 0.23 3.81
C GLN A 123 11.14 -0.30 2.38
N LEU A 124 10.68 0.51 1.43
CA LEU A 124 10.73 0.24 0.01
C LEU A 124 11.58 1.33 -0.67
N THR A 125 12.50 0.92 -1.53
CA THR A 125 13.34 1.81 -2.35
C THR A 125 12.83 1.84 -3.78
N LYS A 126 12.70 3.04 -4.34
CA LYS A 126 12.25 3.22 -5.73
C LYS A 126 13.30 2.68 -6.69
N LEU A 127 12.82 2.05 -7.76
CA LEU A 127 13.64 1.57 -8.86
C LEU A 127 13.52 2.55 -10.04
N ASN A 128 14.65 2.80 -10.70
CA ASN A 128 14.76 3.66 -11.88
C ASN A 128 14.27 2.96 -13.15
#